data_AF-A0A7J4FU70-F1
#
_entry.id   AF-A0A7J4FU70-F1
#
_cell.length_a   1.000
_cell.length_b   1.000
_cell.length_c   1.000
_cell.angle_alpha   90.00
_cell.angle_beta   90.00
_cell.angle_gamma   90.00
#
_symmetry.space_group_name_H-M   'P 1'
#
loop_
_entity.id
_entity.type
_entity.pdbx_description
1 polymer ?
#
loop_
_entity_poly.entity_id
_entity_poly.type
_entity_poly.pdbx_seq_one_letter_code
_entity_poly.pdbx_strand_id
1 'polypeptide(L)'
;MSEEERISKILSTIRKIEESKQPVSIYFNQNSVPFSLAQYYRYRRILRKCGEEGLRDGRKDGNYTKMTERIKDYVITIVKDNRSIPSSQLQSKILNQFNVQISLSSLNNFRASASLTRLPAQKEEKYKRQKSGGGEILTSLSFFTNIIELYTKIIAEQVDIVRQSPSFKQNKELEKDNPDIRLHGKFTSEYNQLESVRENRFKSIDDKIEDKDFSAMNLFKMSEKTISRYNLALLCLPLVTSNGRSSRVNRVKGNDLSFLCGYNYKDASLNRYIQELKYLKVSDRLITATAKFWMDFWRNESEDGTYFVCYYIDGNTKALWSSNRCYKGRVTMLGRVMNCLENVFIHDGKGHPLYFQTFQGHADLG
;
A
#
# COMPACT_ATOMS: atom_id res chain seq x y z
N MET A 1 -13.83 52.68 8.69
CA MET A 1 -14.95 53.46 9.24
C MET A 1 -14.83 53.43 10.75
N SER A 2 -14.58 54.58 11.36
CA SER A 2 -14.53 54.71 12.83
C SER A 2 -15.89 54.33 13.43
N GLU A 3 -15.89 53.87 14.68
CA GLU A 3 -17.11 53.49 15.40
C GLU A 3 -18.10 54.67 15.49
N GLU A 4 -17.57 55.88 15.65
CA GLU A 4 -18.34 57.13 15.69
C GLU A 4 -18.94 57.49 14.33
N GLU A 5 -18.19 57.29 13.23
CA GLU A 5 -18.70 57.48 11.87
C GLU A 5 -19.85 56.51 11.57
N ARG A 6 -19.75 55.26 12.05
CA ARG A 6 -20.81 54.25 11.91
C ARG A 6 -22.07 54.67 12.65
N ILE A 7 -21.94 55.11 13.90
CA ILE A 7 -23.08 55.52 14.74
C ILE A 7 -23.74 56.76 14.15
N SER A 8 -22.96 57.77 13.76
CA SER A 8 -23.45 58.98 13.10
C SER A 8 -24.20 58.66 11.79
N LYS A 9 -23.68 57.73 10.99
CA LYS A 9 -24.34 57.24 9.77
C LYS A 9 -25.66 56.51 10.07
N ILE A 10 -25.72 55.73 11.15
CA ILE A 10 -26.96 55.05 11.57
C ILE A 10 -28.01 56.07 12.02
N LEU A 11 -27.64 57.01 12.90
CA LEU A 11 -28.54 58.03 13.43
C LEU A 11 -29.10 58.94 12.34
N SER A 12 -28.22 59.45 11.46
CA SER A 12 -28.63 60.30 10.34
C SER A 12 -29.58 59.58 9.36
N THR A 13 -29.35 58.30 9.11
CA THR A 13 -30.23 57.50 8.25
C THR A 13 -31.59 57.23 8.92
N ILE A 14 -31.61 56.95 10.23
CA ILE A 14 -32.87 56.76 10.97
C ILE A 14 -33.70 58.04 10.96
N ARG A 15 -33.08 59.21 11.17
CA ARG A 15 -33.77 60.52 11.07
C ARG A 15 -34.37 60.74 9.68
N LYS A 16 -33.61 60.50 8.61
CA LYS A 16 -34.11 60.61 7.23
C LYS A 16 -35.31 59.70 6.94
N ILE A 17 -35.33 58.49 7.50
CA ILE A 17 -36.47 57.57 7.39
C ILE A 17 -37.69 58.13 8.13
N GLU A 18 -37.51 58.64 9.36
CA GLU A 18 -38.62 59.19 10.17
C GLU A 18 -39.18 60.50 9.59
N GLU A 19 -38.33 61.35 9.01
CA GLU A 19 -38.73 62.60 8.35
C GLU A 19 -39.43 62.39 7.01
N SER A 20 -39.13 61.30 6.29
CA SER A 20 -39.72 61.01 4.98
C SER A 20 -41.24 60.77 5.02
N LYS A 21 -41.81 60.47 6.20
CA LYS A 21 -43.23 60.11 6.41
C LYS A 21 -43.76 58.98 5.51
N GLN A 22 -42.89 58.26 4.82
CA GLN A 22 -43.24 57.09 4.01
C GLN A 22 -43.29 55.82 4.88
N PRO A 23 -44.05 54.79 4.48
CA PRO A 23 -43.93 53.47 5.09
C PRO A 23 -42.47 52.98 5.00
N VAL A 24 -41.92 52.50 6.13
CA VAL A 24 -40.50 52.11 6.23
C VAL A 24 -40.11 51.09 5.17
N SER A 25 -40.99 50.14 4.82
CA SER A 25 -40.75 49.17 3.75
C SER A 25 -40.56 49.81 2.38
N ILE A 26 -41.32 50.86 2.06
CA ILE A 26 -41.22 51.59 0.78
C ILE A 26 -39.92 52.38 0.73
N TYR A 27 -39.55 53.04 1.83
CA TYR A 27 -38.30 53.80 1.92
C TYR A 27 -37.08 52.91 1.64
N PHE A 28 -37.05 51.70 2.19
CA PHE A 28 -35.97 50.73 1.99
C PHE A 28 -35.88 50.19 0.56
N ASN A 29 -37.00 50.14 -0.17
CA ASN A 29 -37.01 49.71 -1.57
C ASN A 29 -36.55 50.82 -2.52
N GLN A 30 -36.74 52.09 -2.15
CA GLN A 30 -36.44 53.24 -2.99
C GLN A 30 -35.07 53.88 -2.71
N ASN A 31 -34.51 53.67 -1.52
CA ASN A 31 -33.27 54.33 -1.08
C ASN A 31 -32.20 53.30 -0.67
N SER A 32 -30.93 53.65 -0.91
CA SER A 32 -29.79 52.85 -0.45
C SER A 32 -29.56 53.06 1.04
N VAL A 33 -29.94 52.05 1.85
CA VAL A 33 -29.81 52.08 3.31
C VAL A 33 -28.60 51.21 3.74
N PRO A 34 -27.70 51.71 4.61
CA PRO A 34 -26.49 51.00 5.03
C PRO A 34 -26.73 49.81 5.99
N PHE A 35 -27.98 49.49 6.29
CA PHE A 35 -28.38 48.38 7.17
C PHE A 35 -29.73 47.83 6.71
N SER A 36 -30.09 46.63 7.16
CA SER A 36 -31.34 45.95 6.77
C SER A 36 -32.56 46.45 7.53
N LEU A 37 -33.77 46.16 7.01
CA LEU A 37 -35.03 46.50 7.65
C LEU A 37 -35.15 45.92 9.08
N ALA A 38 -34.66 44.70 9.28
CA ALA A 38 -34.63 44.09 10.61
C ALA A 38 -33.67 44.82 11.58
N GLN A 39 -32.53 45.30 11.06
CA GLN A 39 -31.59 46.11 11.83
C GLN A 39 -32.17 47.47 12.18
N TYR A 40 -32.96 48.10 11.31
CA TYR A 40 -33.67 49.35 11.61
C TYR A 40 -34.55 49.24 12.86
N TYR A 41 -35.45 48.26 12.90
CA TYR A 41 -36.32 48.08 14.07
C TYR A 41 -35.53 47.74 15.34
N ARG A 42 -34.41 47.03 15.20
CA ARG A 42 -33.50 46.73 16.31
C ARG A 42 -32.81 48.00 16.83
N TYR A 43 -32.24 48.83 15.95
CA TYR A 43 -31.62 50.09 16.33
C TYR A 43 -32.62 51.06 16.94
N ARG A 44 -33.83 51.16 16.39
CA ARG A 44 -34.90 51.99 16.95
C ARG A 44 -35.31 51.54 18.36
N ARG A 45 -35.40 50.22 18.59
CA ARG A 45 -35.67 49.66 19.91
C ARG A 45 -34.55 49.95 20.91
N ILE A 46 -33.30 49.84 20.48
CA ILE A 46 -32.12 50.13 21.29
C ILE A 46 -32.05 51.62 21.63
N LEU A 47 -32.23 52.51 20.65
CA LEU A 47 -32.25 53.96 20.84
C LEU A 47 -33.33 54.40 21.84
N ARG A 48 -34.53 53.82 21.76
CA ARG A 48 -35.61 54.09 22.72
C ARG A 48 -35.31 53.63 24.14
N LYS A 49 -34.52 52.56 24.31
CA LYS A 49 -34.27 51.93 25.62
C LYS A 49 -33.00 52.47 26.29
N CYS A 50 -31.95 52.72 25.53
CA CYS A 50 -30.60 52.97 26.02
C CYS A 50 -29.94 54.22 25.41
N GLY A 51 -30.66 55.00 24.58
CA GLY A 51 -30.08 56.16 23.90
C GLY A 51 -29.00 55.79 22.87
N GLU A 52 -28.22 56.78 22.44
CA GLU A 52 -27.15 56.61 21.45
C GLU A 52 -26.02 55.69 21.94
N GLU A 53 -25.75 55.69 23.25
CA GLU A 53 -24.75 54.84 23.90
C GLU A 53 -25.03 53.34 23.69
N GLY A 54 -26.30 52.94 23.57
CA GLY A 54 -26.67 51.56 23.26
C GLY A 54 -26.26 51.06 21.86
N LEU A 55 -25.86 51.95 20.96
CA LEU A 55 -25.39 51.59 19.61
C LEU A 55 -23.88 51.33 19.53
N ARG A 56 -23.12 51.63 20.59
CA ARG A 56 -21.68 51.30 20.70
C ARG A 56 -21.46 49.79 20.83
N ASP A 57 -20.36 49.30 20.25
CA ASP A 57 -20.04 47.87 20.23
C ASP A 57 -19.37 47.44 21.55
N GLY A 58 -20.17 46.93 22.50
CA GLY A 58 -19.70 46.40 23.79
C GLY A 58 -18.87 45.12 23.73
N ARG A 59 -18.50 44.63 22.54
CA ARG A 59 -17.64 43.43 22.39
C ARG A 59 -16.17 43.70 22.74
N LYS A 60 -15.75 44.96 22.82
CA LYS A 60 -14.37 45.35 23.17
C LYS A 60 -14.04 45.13 24.65
N ASP A 61 -15.05 45.01 25.52
CA ASP A 61 -14.87 44.85 26.97
C ASP A 61 -14.52 43.42 27.41
N GLY A 62 -14.23 42.50 26.47
CA GLY A 62 -13.60 41.18 26.74
C GLY A 62 -14.41 40.16 27.57
N ASN A 63 -15.52 40.54 28.17
CA ASN A 63 -16.14 39.81 29.29
C ASN A 63 -17.12 38.69 28.92
N TYR A 64 -17.24 38.31 27.64
CA TYR A 64 -18.17 37.23 27.21
C TYR A 64 -17.46 36.00 26.64
N THR A 65 -16.24 35.71 27.07
CA THR A 65 -15.58 34.45 26.68
C THR A 65 -15.86 33.36 27.72
N LYS A 66 -16.38 32.21 27.26
CA LYS A 66 -16.53 31.01 28.10
C LYS A 66 -15.16 30.40 28.50
N MET A 67 -14.08 30.84 27.86
CA MET A 67 -12.71 30.37 28.06
C MET A 67 -11.99 31.29 29.06
N THR A 68 -12.30 31.12 30.34
CA THR A 68 -11.65 31.84 31.44
C THR A 68 -10.18 31.42 31.59
N GLU A 69 -9.36 32.25 32.23
CA GLU A 69 -7.93 31.95 32.43
C GLU A 69 -7.72 30.62 33.17
N ARG A 70 -8.54 30.33 34.18
CA ARG A 70 -8.54 29.06 34.90
C ARG A 70 -8.78 27.84 34.01
N ILE A 71 -9.64 27.98 32.99
CA ILE A 71 -9.91 26.90 32.02
C ILE A 71 -8.74 26.78 31.03
N LYS A 72 -8.11 27.89 30.64
CA LYS A 72 -6.91 27.88 29.79
C LYS A 72 -5.76 27.14 30.48
N ASP A 73 -5.50 27.44 31.75
CA ASP A 73 -4.46 26.77 32.54
C ASP A 73 -4.72 25.28 32.66
N TYR A 74 -5.97 24.90 32.94
CA TYR A 74 -6.38 23.49 33.00
C TYR A 74 -6.15 22.75 31.67
N VAL A 75 -6.48 23.39 30.55
CA VAL A 75 -6.22 22.85 29.22
C VAL A 75 -4.72 22.69 28.97
N ILE A 76 -3.90 23.68 29.34
CA ILE A 76 -2.45 23.63 29.18
C ILE A 76 -1.87 22.44 29.96
N THR A 77 -2.26 22.26 31.22
CA THR A 77 -1.78 21.15 32.06
C THR A 77 -2.11 19.79 31.45
N ILE A 78 -3.38 19.56 31.08
CA ILE A 78 -3.79 18.26 30.51
C ILE A 78 -3.12 17.97 29.18
N VAL A 79 -2.94 18.99 28.34
CA VAL A 79 -2.33 18.80 27.01
C VAL A 79 -0.81 18.66 27.12
N LYS A 80 -0.16 19.24 28.14
CA LYS A 80 1.25 18.96 28.45
C LYS A 80 1.44 17.51 28.88
N ASP A 81 0.55 16.98 29.72
CA ASP A 81 0.63 15.59 30.19
C ASP A 81 0.27 14.58 29.09
N ASN A 82 -0.70 14.90 28.24
CA ASN A 82 -1.10 14.05 27.10
C ASN A 82 -1.41 14.88 25.86
N ARG A 83 -0.38 15.14 25.06
CA ARG A 83 -0.48 15.94 23.83
C ARG A 83 -1.40 15.33 22.76
N SER A 84 -1.67 14.04 22.87
CA SER A 84 -2.49 13.27 21.92
C SER A 84 -4.00 13.28 22.22
N ILE A 85 -4.41 13.88 23.35
CA ILE A 85 -5.80 13.93 23.78
C ILE A 85 -6.70 14.61 22.71
N PRO A 86 -7.79 13.95 22.26
CA PRO A 86 -8.77 14.55 21.37
C PRO A 86 -9.50 15.75 22.01
N SER A 87 -9.83 16.75 21.19
CA SER A 87 -10.55 17.95 21.63
C SER A 87 -11.95 17.64 22.17
N SER A 88 -12.61 16.58 21.70
CA SER A 88 -13.88 16.09 22.25
C SER A 88 -13.74 15.59 23.68
N GLN A 89 -12.68 14.82 23.96
CA GLN A 89 -12.40 14.33 25.30
C GLN A 89 -12.00 15.47 26.24
N LEU A 90 -11.25 16.46 25.74
CA LEU A 90 -10.90 17.65 26.52
C LEU A 90 -12.14 18.50 26.86
N GLN A 91 -13.06 18.65 25.90
CA GLN A 91 -14.35 19.32 26.11
C GLN A 91 -15.16 18.63 27.22
N SER A 92 -15.25 17.28 27.21
CA SER A 92 -15.92 16.54 28.29
C SER A 92 -15.25 16.74 29.64
N LYS A 93 -13.91 16.77 29.69
CA LYS A 93 -13.18 17.05 30.94
C LYS A 93 -13.46 18.46 31.47
N ILE A 94 -13.49 19.47 30.60
CA ILE A 94 -13.83 20.85 30.99
C ILE A 94 -15.27 20.94 31.47
N LEU A 95 -16.21 20.29 30.78
CA LEU A 95 -17.60 20.24 31.21
C LEU A 95 -17.72 19.60 32.60
N ASN A 96 -17.05 18.48 32.84
CA ASN A 96 -17.11 17.81 34.14
C ASN A 96 -16.46 18.62 35.27
N GLN A 97 -15.35 19.33 34.98
CA GLN A 97 -14.59 20.07 35.99
C GLN A 97 -15.18 21.46 36.31
N PHE A 98 -15.70 22.16 35.30
CA PHE A 98 -16.11 23.56 35.41
C PHE A 98 -17.60 23.78 35.13
N ASN A 99 -18.33 22.75 34.72
CA ASN A 99 -19.73 22.85 34.26
C ASN A 99 -19.94 23.87 33.12
N VAL A 100 -18.90 24.08 32.30
CA VAL A 100 -18.91 25.01 31.16
C VAL A 100 -18.75 24.23 29.86
N GLN A 101 -19.74 24.37 28.98
CA GLN A 101 -19.65 23.81 27.62
C GLN A 101 -18.95 24.78 26.67
N ILE A 102 -17.73 24.41 26.27
CA ILE A 102 -16.91 25.15 25.29
C ILE A 102 -17.03 24.46 23.92
N SER A 103 -17.13 25.20 22.83
CA SER A 103 -17.18 24.61 21.49
C SER A 103 -15.83 24.00 21.09
N LEU A 104 -15.86 22.92 20.30
CA LEU A 104 -14.64 22.28 19.80
C LEU A 104 -13.77 23.24 18.99
N SER A 105 -14.38 24.13 18.21
CA SER A 105 -13.66 25.15 17.43
C SER A 105 -12.94 26.15 18.34
N SER A 106 -13.57 26.61 19.41
CA SER A 106 -12.94 27.52 20.38
C SER A 106 -11.76 26.85 21.08
N LEU A 107 -11.91 25.57 21.43
CA LEU A 107 -10.86 24.77 22.05
C LEU A 107 -9.69 24.49 21.08
N ASN A 108 -9.97 24.19 19.82
CA ASN A 108 -8.94 24.01 18.79
C ASN A 108 -8.19 25.31 18.50
N ASN A 109 -8.90 26.44 18.41
CA ASN A 109 -8.30 27.75 18.23
C ASN A 109 -7.38 28.12 19.39
N PHE A 110 -7.81 27.86 20.63
CA PHE A 110 -6.95 28.07 21.82
C PHE A 110 -5.71 27.16 21.80
N ARG A 111 -5.88 25.88 21.46
CA ARG A 111 -4.74 24.96 21.31
C ARG A 111 -3.76 25.42 20.23
N ALA A 112 -4.25 25.96 19.12
CA ALA A 112 -3.41 26.52 18.07
C ALA A 112 -2.67 27.77 18.54
N SER A 113 -3.36 28.72 19.20
CA SER A 113 -2.73 29.95 19.72
C SER A 113 -1.69 29.69 20.81
N ALA A 114 -1.84 28.61 21.58
CA ALA A 114 -0.90 28.19 22.61
C ALA A 114 0.19 27.23 22.09
N SER A 115 0.28 26.95 20.79
CA SER A 115 1.22 25.97 20.20
C SER A 115 1.07 24.53 20.74
N LEU A 116 -0.13 24.17 21.19
CA LEU A 116 -0.51 22.89 21.79
C LEU A 116 -1.38 22.04 20.84
N THR A 117 -1.08 22.10 19.53
CA THR A 117 -1.76 21.27 18.52
C THR A 117 -1.60 19.78 18.84
N ARG A 118 -2.66 19.02 18.50
CA ARG A 118 -2.72 17.59 18.81
C ARG A 118 -1.70 16.83 17.97
N LEU A 119 -0.86 16.05 18.64
CA LEU A 119 -0.07 15.02 17.98
C LEU A 119 -0.91 13.75 17.84
N PRO A 120 -0.90 13.08 16.69
CA PRO A 120 -1.59 11.80 16.56
C PRO A 120 -0.92 10.80 17.52
N ALA A 121 -1.73 10.15 18.37
CA ALA A 121 -1.24 9.03 19.16
C ALA A 121 -0.67 7.96 18.21
N GLN A 122 0.53 7.44 18.51
CA GLN A 122 0.97 6.18 17.92
C GLN A 122 -0.11 5.15 18.27
N LYS A 123 -0.84 4.66 17.28
CA LYS A 123 -1.75 3.53 17.48
C LYS A 123 -0.88 2.34 17.85
N GLU A 124 -0.90 1.92 19.12
CA GLU A 124 -0.57 0.52 19.43
C GLU A 124 -1.51 -0.34 18.58
N GLU A 125 -0.93 -1.16 17.71
CA GLU A 125 -1.67 -2.11 16.88
C GLU A 125 -2.38 -3.13 17.77
N LYS A 126 -3.55 -2.77 18.30
CA LYS A 126 -4.44 -3.69 19.03
C LYS A 126 -5.12 -4.73 18.12
N TYR A 127 -4.69 -4.85 16.87
CA TYR A 127 -4.99 -6.01 16.06
C TYR A 127 -3.83 -6.99 16.22
N LYS A 128 -3.94 -7.92 17.18
CA LYS A 128 -3.24 -9.21 17.03
C LYS A 128 -3.81 -9.81 15.74
N ARG A 129 -3.12 -9.62 14.61
CA ARG A 129 -3.44 -10.35 13.37
C ARG A 129 -3.50 -11.82 13.78
N GLN A 130 -4.69 -12.40 13.71
CA GLN A 130 -4.79 -13.85 13.86
C GLN A 130 -3.91 -14.43 12.76
N LYS A 131 -2.91 -15.19 13.20
CA LYS A 131 -1.95 -15.84 12.34
C LYS A 131 -2.73 -16.74 11.40
N SER A 132 -2.44 -16.67 10.10
CA SER A 132 -3.08 -17.58 9.13
C SER A 132 -2.63 -19.00 9.47
N GLY A 133 -3.51 -19.83 10.06
CA GLY A 133 -3.16 -21.20 10.46
C GLY A 133 -2.62 -22.02 9.27
N GLY A 134 -3.21 -21.86 8.08
CA GLY A 134 -2.68 -22.49 6.86
C GLY A 134 -1.30 -21.96 6.43
N GLY A 135 -1.00 -20.70 6.77
CA GLY A 135 0.34 -20.14 6.56
C GLY A 135 1.38 -20.70 7.50
N GLU A 136 1.04 -20.88 8.77
CA GLU A 136 1.92 -21.55 9.74
C GLU A 136 2.20 -23.00 9.34
N ILE A 137 1.19 -23.75 8.90
CA ILE A 137 1.39 -25.12 8.42
C ILE A 137 2.38 -25.14 7.25
N LEU A 138 2.18 -24.28 6.24
CA LEU A 138 3.04 -24.26 5.06
C LEU A 138 4.47 -23.85 5.40
N THR A 139 4.66 -22.82 6.23
CA THR A 139 6.00 -22.39 6.65
C THR A 139 6.66 -23.46 7.53
N SER A 140 5.94 -24.04 8.48
CA SER A 140 6.44 -25.15 9.31
C SER A 140 6.86 -26.36 8.48
N LEU A 141 6.07 -26.77 7.48
CA LEU A 141 6.45 -27.85 6.56
C LEU A 141 7.69 -27.48 5.74
N SER A 142 7.80 -26.24 5.28
CA SER A 142 8.98 -25.78 4.55
C SER A 142 10.27 -25.82 5.40
N PHE A 143 10.15 -25.55 6.71
CA PHE A 143 11.26 -25.67 7.66
C PHE A 143 11.54 -27.13 8.01
N PHE A 144 10.51 -27.95 8.24
CA PHE A 144 10.67 -29.37 8.56
C PHE A 144 11.37 -30.13 7.43
N THR A 145 11.00 -29.83 6.19
CA THR A 145 11.55 -30.48 5.00
C THR A 145 12.91 -29.91 4.57
N ASN A 146 13.30 -28.72 5.03
CA ASN A 146 14.48 -27.98 4.55
C ASN A 146 14.48 -27.71 3.02
N ILE A 147 13.34 -27.81 2.35
CA ILE A 147 13.27 -27.63 0.88
C ILE A 147 13.65 -26.21 0.44
N ILE A 148 13.35 -25.20 1.28
CA ILE A 148 13.74 -23.82 1.00
C ILE A 148 15.25 -23.64 1.11
N GLU A 149 15.90 -24.33 2.05
CA GLU A 149 17.35 -24.31 2.21
C GLU A 149 18.04 -24.92 0.99
N LEU A 150 17.50 -26.02 0.46
CA LEU A 150 17.96 -26.62 -0.80
C LEU A 150 17.92 -25.60 -1.95
N TYR A 151 16.77 -24.95 -2.16
CA TYR A 151 16.64 -23.95 -3.23
C TYR A 151 17.59 -22.77 -3.04
N THR A 152 17.72 -22.28 -1.80
CA THR A 152 18.63 -21.20 -1.48
C THR A 152 20.07 -21.57 -1.78
N LYS A 153 20.51 -22.77 -1.39
CA LYS A 153 21.85 -23.28 -1.64
C LYS A 153 22.14 -23.38 -3.13
N ILE A 154 21.25 -23.98 -3.91
CA ILE A 154 21.43 -24.12 -5.37
C ILE A 154 21.53 -22.76 -6.06
N ILE A 155 20.67 -21.81 -5.67
CA ILE A 155 20.70 -20.45 -6.23
C ILE A 155 22.00 -19.75 -5.84
N ALA A 156 22.44 -19.85 -4.58
CA ALA A 156 23.68 -19.25 -4.12
C ALA A 156 24.91 -19.84 -4.84
N GLU A 157 24.99 -21.16 -4.94
CA GLU A 157 26.05 -21.84 -5.71
C GLU A 157 26.06 -21.40 -7.18
N GLN A 158 24.88 -21.27 -7.80
CA GLN A 158 24.80 -20.80 -9.19
C GLN A 158 25.24 -19.35 -9.34
N VAL A 159 24.91 -18.48 -8.38
CA VAL A 159 25.44 -17.10 -8.32
C VAL A 159 26.97 -17.12 -8.25
N ASP A 160 27.56 -17.98 -7.44
CA ASP A 160 29.02 -18.06 -7.28
C ASP A 160 29.71 -18.62 -8.54
N ILE A 161 29.14 -19.62 -9.19
CA ILE A 161 29.62 -20.11 -10.50
C ILE A 161 29.59 -18.98 -11.53
N VAL A 162 28.49 -18.22 -11.61
CA VAL A 162 28.39 -17.12 -12.57
C VAL A 162 29.38 -16.01 -12.22
N ARG A 163 29.61 -15.68 -10.95
CA ARG A 163 30.64 -14.71 -10.52
C ARG A 163 32.04 -15.08 -10.98
N GLN A 164 32.35 -16.37 -11.06
CA GLN A 164 33.64 -16.87 -11.51
C GLN A 164 33.75 -16.97 -13.04
N SER A 165 32.63 -16.88 -13.76
CA SER A 165 32.60 -16.99 -15.22
C SER A 165 33.32 -15.81 -15.92
N PRO A 166 33.92 -16.05 -17.11
CA PRO A 166 34.52 -14.99 -17.92
C PRO A 166 33.53 -13.88 -18.29
N SER A 167 32.29 -14.25 -18.59
CA SER A 167 31.21 -13.32 -18.96
C SER A 167 30.91 -12.33 -17.84
N PHE A 168 31.02 -12.74 -16.57
CA PHE A 168 30.82 -11.81 -15.44
C PHE A 168 31.92 -10.75 -15.36
N LYS A 169 33.17 -11.09 -15.72
CA LYS A 169 34.29 -10.14 -15.72
C LYS A 169 34.19 -9.15 -16.89
N GLN A 170 33.88 -9.64 -18.09
CA GLN A 170 33.68 -8.81 -19.28
C GLN A 170 32.50 -7.84 -19.10
N ASN A 171 31.42 -8.30 -18.48
CA ASN A 171 30.20 -7.49 -18.35
C ASN A 171 30.29 -6.39 -17.27
N LYS A 172 31.34 -6.40 -16.43
CA LYS A 172 31.61 -5.32 -15.47
C LYS A 172 32.07 -4.03 -16.16
N GLU A 173 32.61 -4.16 -17.38
CA GLU A 173 33.11 -3.04 -18.19
C GLU A 173 32.02 -2.41 -19.06
N LEU A 174 30.83 -3.01 -19.14
CA LEU A 174 29.70 -2.45 -19.87
C LEU A 174 29.22 -1.15 -19.21
N GLU A 175 28.99 -0.12 -20.02
CA GLU A 175 28.46 1.15 -19.54
C GLU A 175 27.10 0.96 -18.87
N LYS A 176 26.93 1.59 -17.71
CA LYS A 176 25.64 1.60 -17.01
C LYS A 176 24.61 2.30 -17.90
N ASP A 177 23.49 1.64 -18.09
CA ASP A 177 22.34 2.20 -18.78
C ASP A 177 21.78 3.40 -17.99
N ASN A 178 22.28 4.61 -18.27
CA ASN A 178 22.03 5.82 -17.49
C ASN A 178 20.57 6.29 -17.68
N PRO A 179 19.73 6.19 -16.63
CA PRO A 179 18.33 6.62 -16.71
C PRO A 179 18.18 8.14 -16.84
N ASP A 180 19.19 8.93 -16.47
CA ASP A 180 19.16 10.40 -16.52
C ASP A 180 19.32 10.97 -17.94
N ILE A 181 19.87 10.18 -18.87
CA ILE A 181 19.93 10.53 -20.31
C ILE A 181 18.56 10.31 -20.97
N ARG A 182 17.74 9.42 -20.39
CA ARG A 182 16.40 9.13 -20.89
C ARG A 182 15.45 10.13 -20.28
N LEU A 183 14.82 10.98 -21.10
CA LEU A 183 13.74 11.90 -20.70
C LEU A 183 12.66 11.14 -19.92
N HIS A 184 12.84 11.08 -18.60
CA HIS A 184 11.97 10.49 -17.60
C HIS A 184 11.55 9.02 -17.81
N GLY A 185 12.46 8.08 -18.11
CA GLY A 185 12.24 6.64 -17.87
C GLY A 185 10.89 6.05 -18.32
N LYS A 186 10.22 6.68 -19.29
CA LYS A 186 8.87 6.31 -19.73
C LYS A 186 9.06 5.33 -20.87
N PHE A 187 8.50 4.13 -20.70
CA PHE A 187 8.23 3.21 -21.80
C PHE A 187 7.20 3.87 -22.75
N THR A 188 7.65 4.85 -23.53
CA THR A 188 6.80 5.55 -24.51
C THR A 188 6.43 4.59 -25.64
N SER A 189 5.39 4.96 -26.40
CA SER A 189 5.06 4.23 -27.63
C SER A 189 6.30 4.16 -28.53
N GLU A 190 6.96 5.31 -28.75
CA GLU A 190 8.19 5.44 -29.54
C GLU A 190 9.32 4.51 -29.07
N TYR A 191 9.58 4.44 -27.76
CA TYR A 191 10.59 3.53 -27.21
C TYR A 191 10.28 2.07 -27.56
N ASN A 192 9.03 1.64 -27.45
CA ASN A 192 8.62 0.28 -27.81
C ASN A 192 8.62 0.05 -29.34
N GLN A 193 8.74 1.11 -30.14
CA GLN A 193 8.84 1.02 -31.59
C GLN A 193 10.28 0.95 -32.10
N LEU A 194 11.28 1.26 -31.26
CA LEU A 194 12.69 1.13 -31.61
C LEU A 194 13.02 -0.30 -32.03
N GLU A 195 13.76 -0.44 -33.12
CA GLU A 195 14.16 -1.73 -33.70
C GLU A 195 14.92 -2.58 -32.68
N SER A 196 15.93 -2.00 -32.02
CA SER A 196 16.71 -2.66 -30.97
C SER A 196 15.86 -3.21 -29.82
N VAL A 197 14.80 -2.50 -29.42
CA VAL A 197 13.87 -2.93 -28.37
C VAL A 197 12.99 -4.09 -28.84
N ARG A 198 12.50 -4.01 -30.09
CA ARG A 198 11.65 -5.05 -30.70
C ARG A 198 12.42 -6.33 -30.94
N GLU A 199 13.62 -6.25 -31.50
CA GLU A 199 14.49 -7.40 -31.71
C GLU A 199 14.87 -8.05 -30.37
N ASN A 200 15.33 -7.25 -29.41
CA ASN A 200 15.68 -7.78 -28.09
C ASN A 200 14.47 -8.40 -27.36
N ARG A 201 13.23 -7.91 -27.57
CA ARG A 201 12.05 -8.48 -26.91
C ARG A 201 11.90 -9.99 -27.17
N PHE A 202 12.15 -10.43 -28.41
CA PHE A 202 11.95 -11.82 -28.83
C PHE A 202 13.21 -12.69 -28.79
N LYS A 203 14.39 -12.10 -28.54
CA LYS A 203 15.64 -12.85 -28.32
C LYS A 203 15.49 -13.90 -27.22
N SER A 204 16.21 -15.01 -27.37
CA SER A 204 16.27 -16.06 -26.36
C SER A 204 16.91 -15.53 -25.08
N ILE A 205 16.82 -16.29 -23.99
CA ILE A 205 17.51 -15.90 -22.75
C ILE A 205 19.02 -16.00 -22.92
N ASP A 206 19.47 -16.89 -23.78
CA ASP A 206 20.87 -17.15 -24.07
C ASP A 206 21.48 -15.93 -24.73
N ASP A 207 20.85 -15.42 -25.79
CA ASP A 207 21.30 -14.20 -26.48
C ASP A 207 21.22 -12.96 -25.56
N LYS A 208 20.23 -12.94 -24.65
CA LYS A 208 20.06 -11.82 -23.70
C LYS A 208 21.11 -11.80 -22.61
N ILE A 209 21.75 -12.93 -22.30
CA ILE A 209 22.74 -13.02 -21.22
C ILE A 209 24.06 -12.35 -21.60
N GLU A 210 24.43 -12.42 -22.88
CA GLU A 210 25.70 -11.86 -23.38
C GLU A 210 25.84 -10.38 -23.01
N ASP A 211 24.81 -9.59 -23.27
CA ASP A 211 24.79 -8.13 -23.05
C ASP A 211 24.38 -7.71 -21.61
N LYS A 212 24.30 -8.64 -20.64
CA LYS A 212 23.77 -8.33 -19.30
C LYS A 212 24.85 -8.05 -18.27
N ASP A 213 24.77 -6.86 -17.67
CA ASP A 213 25.49 -6.54 -16.45
C ASP A 213 24.88 -7.28 -15.23
N PHE A 214 25.48 -8.42 -14.90
CA PHE A 214 25.14 -9.20 -13.71
C PHE A 214 25.46 -8.47 -12.40
N SER A 215 26.46 -7.60 -12.38
CA SER A 215 26.86 -6.86 -11.17
C SER A 215 25.82 -5.82 -10.74
N ALA A 216 25.01 -5.31 -11.69
CA ALA A 216 23.89 -4.44 -11.41
C ALA A 216 22.66 -5.17 -10.84
N MET A 217 22.53 -6.47 -11.05
CA MET A 217 21.40 -7.27 -10.56
C MET A 217 21.41 -7.35 -9.02
N ASN A 218 20.22 -7.32 -8.42
CA ASN A 218 20.12 -7.36 -6.95
C ASN A 218 20.51 -8.72 -6.40
N LEU A 219 20.19 -9.80 -7.12
CA LEU A 219 20.44 -11.18 -6.74
C LEU A 219 21.92 -11.43 -6.38
N PHE A 220 22.85 -10.84 -7.14
CA PHE A 220 24.30 -10.94 -6.89
C PHE A 220 24.78 -10.16 -5.67
N LYS A 221 23.92 -9.35 -5.05
CA LYS A 221 24.20 -8.58 -3.82
C LYS A 221 23.45 -9.14 -2.60
N MET A 222 22.55 -10.11 -2.81
CA MET A 222 21.76 -10.70 -1.73
C MET A 222 22.60 -11.69 -0.93
N SER A 223 22.39 -11.70 0.38
CA SER A 223 22.85 -12.81 1.23
C SER A 223 21.96 -14.04 1.05
N GLU A 224 22.47 -15.23 1.39
CA GLU A 224 21.68 -16.47 1.40
C GLU A 224 20.40 -16.34 2.23
N LYS A 225 20.48 -15.70 3.40
CA LYS A 225 19.32 -15.39 4.25
C LYS A 225 18.25 -14.58 3.51
N THR A 226 18.67 -13.64 2.66
CA THR A 226 17.75 -12.84 1.85
C THR A 226 17.13 -13.68 0.73
N ILE A 227 17.93 -14.49 0.04
CA ILE A 227 17.46 -15.44 -0.98
C ILE A 227 16.43 -16.40 -0.40
N SER A 228 16.71 -16.98 0.78
CA SER A 228 15.78 -17.84 1.53
C SER A 228 14.44 -17.16 1.83
N ARG A 229 14.46 -15.91 2.28
CA ARG A 229 13.22 -15.14 2.51
C ARG A 229 12.44 -14.89 1.23
N TYR A 230 13.11 -14.63 0.11
CA TYR A 230 12.45 -14.52 -1.20
C TYR A 230 11.81 -15.85 -1.61
N ASN A 231 12.54 -16.97 -1.51
CA ASN A 231 12.02 -18.30 -1.80
C ASN A 231 10.78 -18.64 -0.95
N LEU A 232 10.85 -18.37 0.35
CA LEU A 232 9.72 -18.57 1.26
C LEU A 232 8.53 -17.65 0.92
N ALA A 233 8.80 -16.41 0.52
CA ALA A 233 7.75 -15.49 0.06
C ALA A 233 7.04 -16.02 -1.20
N LEU A 234 7.80 -16.59 -2.15
CA LEU A 234 7.26 -17.21 -3.36
C LEU A 234 6.41 -18.44 -3.04
N LEU A 235 6.87 -19.30 -2.13
CA LEU A 235 6.10 -20.45 -1.65
C LEU A 235 4.75 -20.02 -1.04
N CYS A 236 4.75 -18.91 -0.31
CA CYS A 236 3.57 -18.37 0.36
C CYS A 236 2.63 -17.55 -0.56
N LEU A 237 2.99 -17.33 -1.84
CA LEU A 237 2.17 -16.53 -2.76
C LEU A 237 0.71 -16.99 -2.86
N PRO A 238 0.39 -18.29 -2.95
CA PRO A 238 -1.00 -18.75 -3.03
C PRO A 238 -1.83 -18.43 -1.77
N LEU A 239 -1.19 -18.24 -0.62
CA LEU A 239 -1.87 -17.90 0.62
C LEU A 239 -2.26 -16.42 0.64
N VAL A 240 -1.37 -15.56 0.16
CA VAL A 240 -1.56 -14.10 0.18
C VAL A 240 -2.21 -13.56 -1.10
N THR A 241 -2.25 -14.37 -2.16
CA THR A 241 -2.87 -14.03 -3.44
C THR A 241 -3.85 -15.14 -3.84
N SER A 242 -5.08 -14.79 -4.20
CA SER A 242 -6.13 -15.76 -4.56
C SER A 242 -5.82 -16.65 -5.78
N ASN A 243 -4.70 -16.43 -6.46
CA ASN A 243 -4.34 -17.10 -7.71
C ASN A 243 -2.81 -17.28 -7.89
N GLY A 244 -2.00 -17.07 -6.85
CA GLY A 244 -0.54 -17.15 -6.92
C GLY A 244 0.15 -16.00 -7.69
N ARG A 245 -0.58 -14.99 -8.20
CA ARG A 245 0.04 -13.89 -8.97
C ARG A 245 0.66 -12.85 -8.05
N SER A 246 1.97 -12.61 -8.20
CA SER A 246 2.72 -11.60 -7.45
C SER A 246 2.08 -10.20 -7.49
N SER A 247 1.43 -9.83 -8.60
CA SER A 247 0.76 -8.52 -8.75
C SER A 247 -0.36 -8.24 -7.74
N ARG A 248 -0.93 -9.29 -7.14
CA ARG A 248 -1.94 -9.15 -6.09
C ARG A 248 -1.35 -9.00 -4.68
N VAL A 249 -0.04 -9.16 -4.51
CA VAL A 249 0.67 -8.98 -3.23
C VAL A 249 0.58 -7.54 -2.72
N ASN A 250 0.39 -6.55 -3.58
CA ASN A 250 0.26 -5.16 -3.12
C ASN A 250 -1.07 -4.87 -2.41
N ARG A 251 -2.01 -5.83 -2.38
CA ARG A 251 -3.27 -5.71 -1.63
C ARG A 251 -3.06 -5.96 -0.14
N VAL A 252 -4.08 -5.65 0.66
CA VAL A 252 -4.05 -5.77 2.14
C VAL A 252 -3.55 -7.14 2.61
N LYS A 253 -4.01 -8.24 1.98
CA LYS A 253 -3.61 -9.61 2.31
C LYS A 253 -2.13 -9.91 2.06
N GLY A 254 -1.50 -9.22 1.11
CA GLY A 254 -0.07 -9.40 0.85
C GLY A 254 0.83 -8.88 1.97
N ASN A 255 0.32 -8.03 2.86
CA ASN A 255 1.06 -7.64 4.06
C ASN A 255 1.33 -8.83 5.00
N ASP A 256 0.60 -9.94 4.86
CA ASP A 256 0.83 -11.15 5.66
C ASP A 256 2.16 -11.83 5.33
N LEU A 257 2.81 -11.49 4.21
CA LEU A 257 4.20 -11.92 3.95
C LEU A 257 5.17 -11.47 5.06
N SER A 258 4.92 -10.34 5.72
CA SER A 258 5.77 -9.91 6.84
C SER A 258 5.79 -10.93 7.97
N PHE A 259 4.65 -11.60 8.18
CA PHE A 259 4.51 -12.65 9.17
C PHE A 259 5.05 -13.99 8.64
N LEU A 260 4.76 -14.35 7.39
CA LEU A 260 5.11 -15.66 6.82
C LEU A 260 6.60 -15.83 6.50
N CYS A 261 7.26 -14.81 5.95
CA CYS A 261 8.67 -14.88 5.56
C CYS A 261 9.55 -13.83 6.25
N GLY A 262 9.00 -13.09 7.22
CA GLY A 262 9.74 -12.09 7.99
C GLY A 262 9.99 -10.76 7.27
N TYR A 263 9.41 -10.56 6.07
CA TYR A 263 9.51 -9.29 5.35
C TYR A 263 8.29 -9.02 4.45
N ASN A 264 7.84 -7.77 4.40
CA ASN A 264 6.68 -7.37 3.60
C ASN A 264 7.08 -7.10 2.13
N TYR A 265 7.45 -8.16 1.40
CA TYR A 265 7.80 -8.02 -0.01
C TYR A 265 6.62 -7.51 -0.84
N LYS A 266 6.93 -6.65 -1.82
CA LYS A 266 5.96 -6.13 -2.79
C LYS A 266 6.14 -6.81 -4.13
N ASP A 267 5.12 -6.70 -4.99
CA ASP A 267 5.11 -7.31 -6.32
C ASP A 267 6.38 -7.01 -7.11
N ALA A 268 6.78 -5.73 -7.17
CA ALA A 268 7.95 -5.31 -7.92
C ALA A 268 9.24 -6.02 -7.46
N SER A 269 9.41 -6.25 -6.16
CA SER A 269 10.57 -6.94 -5.60
C SER A 269 10.56 -8.42 -5.95
N LEU A 270 9.42 -9.10 -5.79
CA LEU A 270 9.28 -10.53 -6.12
C LEU A 270 9.43 -10.77 -7.62
N ASN A 271 8.81 -9.93 -8.45
CA ASN A 271 8.91 -10.02 -9.90
C ASN A 271 10.35 -9.78 -10.36
N ARG A 272 11.04 -8.77 -9.80
CA ARG A 272 12.47 -8.55 -10.10
C ARG A 272 13.33 -9.76 -9.73
N TYR A 273 13.10 -10.35 -8.55
CA TYR A 273 13.81 -11.55 -8.12
C TYR A 273 13.62 -12.72 -9.09
N ILE A 274 12.38 -13.04 -9.48
CA ILE A 274 12.09 -14.10 -10.48
C ILE A 274 12.74 -13.79 -11.84
N GLN A 275 12.70 -12.53 -12.29
CA GLN A 275 13.30 -12.12 -13.55
C GLN A 275 14.83 -12.25 -13.55
N GLU A 276 15.48 -11.98 -12.42
CA GLU A 276 16.93 -12.14 -12.28
C GLU A 276 17.32 -13.63 -12.24
N LEU A 277 16.53 -14.49 -11.59
CA LEU A 277 16.75 -15.95 -11.59
C LEU A 277 16.76 -16.56 -13.00
N LYS A 278 15.93 -16.02 -13.90
CA LYS A 278 15.89 -16.43 -15.31
C LYS A 278 17.26 -16.30 -15.99
N TYR A 279 18.00 -15.24 -15.69
CA TYR A 279 19.33 -15.02 -16.28
C TYR A 279 20.43 -15.90 -15.67
N LEU A 280 20.17 -16.53 -14.51
CA LEU A 280 21.09 -17.52 -13.94
C LEU A 280 20.97 -18.91 -14.60
N LYS A 281 19.96 -19.14 -15.44
CA LYS A 281 19.60 -20.47 -16.00
C LYS A 281 19.55 -21.57 -14.93
N VAL A 282 19.00 -21.24 -13.76
CA VAL A 282 19.01 -22.13 -12.60
C VAL A 282 17.88 -23.18 -12.62
N SER A 283 17.00 -23.15 -13.64
CA SER A 283 15.84 -24.04 -13.76
C SER A 283 16.22 -25.52 -13.69
N ASP A 284 17.17 -25.95 -14.49
CA ASP A 284 17.46 -27.38 -14.67
C ASP A 284 18.11 -27.97 -13.42
N ARG A 285 18.97 -27.16 -12.77
CA ARG A 285 19.57 -27.48 -11.47
C ARG A 285 18.51 -27.59 -10.38
N LEU A 286 17.57 -26.64 -10.33
CA LEU A 286 16.47 -26.68 -9.36
C LEU A 286 15.56 -27.89 -9.59
N ILE A 287 15.15 -28.13 -10.83
CA ILE A 287 14.28 -29.26 -11.19
C ILE A 287 14.93 -30.59 -10.77
N THR A 288 16.18 -30.81 -11.20
CA THR A 288 16.94 -32.03 -10.89
C THR A 288 17.10 -32.23 -9.38
N ALA A 289 17.48 -31.16 -8.67
CA ALA A 289 17.69 -31.23 -7.23
C ALA A 289 16.38 -31.41 -6.46
N THR A 290 15.28 -30.82 -6.92
CA THR A 290 13.94 -31.00 -6.32
C THR A 290 13.49 -32.45 -6.44
N ALA A 291 13.67 -33.05 -7.62
CA ALA A 291 13.34 -34.45 -7.83
C ALA A 291 14.18 -35.37 -6.94
N LYS A 292 15.51 -35.13 -6.88
CA LYS A 292 16.40 -35.86 -5.98
C LYS A 292 16.00 -35.72 -4.51
N PHE A 293 15.69 -34.50 -4.09
CA PHE A 293 15.26 -34.19 -2.74
C PHE A 293 14.03 -35.01 -2.34
N TRP A 294 12.98 -35.02 -3.17
CA TRP A 294 11.77 -35.79 -2.84
C TRP A 294 12.02 -37.29 -2.85
N MET A 295 12.81 -37.82 -3.79
CA MET A 295 13.20 -39.23 -3.78
C MET A 295 13.90 -39.62 -2.48
N ASP A 296 14.89 -38.83 -2.05
CA ASP A 296 15.64 -39.09 -0.82
C ASP A 296 14.77 -38.89 0.43
N PHE A 297 13.89 -37.88 0.44
CA PHE A 297 12.95 -37.61 1.53
C PHE A 297 12.00 -38.79 1.74
N TRP A 298 11.30 -39.24 0.68
CA TRP A 298 10.34 -40.34 0.80
C TRP A 298 11.00 -41.68 1.12
N ARG A 299 12.23 -41.91 0.63
CA ARG A 299 13.02 -43.10 0.99
C ARG A 299 13.36 -43.15 2.48
N ASN A 300 13.66 -42.00 3.09
CA ASN A 300 14.01 -41.95 4.51
C ASN A 300 12.78 -42.05 5.42
N GLU A 301 11.62 -41.58 4.96
CA GLU A 301 10.35 -41.65 5.71
C GLU A 301 9.63 -43.01 5.57
N SER A 302 10.01 -43.84 4.61
CA SER A 302 9.41 -45.16 4.36
C SER A 302 10.34 -46.29 4.78
N GLU A 303 9.92 -47.16 5.70
CA GLU A 303 10.67 -48.39 6.05
C GLU A 303 10.75 -49.35 4.86
N ASP A 304 9.66 -49.47 4.09
CA ASP A 304 9.61 -50.24 2.85
C ASP A 304 9.98 -49.35 1.66
N GLY A 305 11.17 -49.57 1.09
CA GLY A 305 11.61 -48.87 -0.11
C GLY A 305 10.68 -49.14 -1.30
N THR A 306 10.50 -48.14 -2.17
CA THR A 306 9.85 -48.34 -3.47
C THR A 306 10.89 -48.80 -4.48
N TYR A 307 10.64 -49.92 -5.15
CA TYR A 307 11.52 -50.42 -6.23
C TYR A 307 11.41 -49.58 -7.51
N PHE A 308 10.33 -48.81 -7.66
CA PHE A 308 10.04 -48.01 -8.86
C PHE A 308 10.26 -46.52 -8.60
N VAL A 309 11.20 -45.94 -9.34
CA VAL A 309 11.45 -44.49 -9.40
C VAL A 309 10.37 -43.74 -10.19
N CYS A 310 9.67 -44.44 -11.11
CA CYS A 310 8.55 -43.91 -11.87
C CYS A 310 7.50 -45.02 -12.02
N TYR A 311 6.34 -44.84 -11.39
CA TYR A 311 5.20 -45.76 -11.51
C TYR A 311 4.14 -45.21 -12.46
N TYR A 312 3.91 -43.89 -12.40
CA TYR A 312 2.87 -43.23 -13.19
C TYR A 312 3.26 -41.79 -13.51
N ILE A 313 2.99 -41.41 -14.76
CA ILE A 313 3.11 -40.04 -15.26
C ILE A 313 1.69 -39.49 -15.43
N ASP A 314 1.37 -38.44 -14.66
CA ASP A 314 0.09 -37.74 -14.76
C ASP A 314 0.23 -36.48 -15.62
N GLY A 315 -0.52 -36.42 -16.71
CA GLY A 315 -0.68 -35.24 -17.55
C GLY A 315 -2.01 -34.56 -17.29
N ASN A 316 -1.99 -33.34 -16.74
CA ASN A 316 -3.19 -32.57 -16.43
C ASN A 316 -3.26 -31.25 -17.22
N THR A 317 -4.37 -31.05 -17.91
CA THR A 317 -4.70 -29.81 -18.63
C THR A 317 -5.29 -28.75 -17.70
N LYS A 318 -4.46 -27.79 -17.27
CA LYS A 318 -4.87 -26.66 -16.44
C LYS A 318 -5.44 -25.53 -17.29
N ALA A 319 -6.69 -25.16 -17.04
CA ALA A 319 -7.32 -24.01 -17.70
C ALA A 319 -6.54 -22.69 -17.46
N LEU A 320 -6.41 -21.90 -18.52
CA LEU A 320 -5.76 -20.60 -18.51
C LEU A 320 -6.73 -19.51 -18.99
N TRP A 321 -7.21 -18.71 -18.04
CA TRP A 321 -8.06 -17.54 -18.33
C TRP A 321 -7.19 -16.35 -18.74
N SER A 322 -6.94 -16.26 -20.04
CA SER A 322 -6.14 -15.20 -20.66
C SER A 322 -6.76 -14.77 -21.99
N SER A 323 -6.72 -13.46 -22.27
CA SER A 323 -7.05 -12.89 -23.58
C SER A 323 -5.92 -13.07 -24.60
N ASN A 324 -4.72 -13.44 -24.14
CA ASN A 324 -3.57 -13.67 -25.02
C ASN A 324 -3.71 -15.01 -25.75
N ARG A 325 -3.20 -15.06 -26.98
CA ARG A 325 -3.08 -16.32 -27.73
C ARG A 325 -2.14 -17.27 -27.00
N CYS A 326 -2.61 -18.47 -26.76
CA CYS A 326 -1.85 -19.59 -26.18
C CYS A 326 -2.44 -20.90 -26.69
N TYR A 327 -1.77 -22.00 -26.40
CA TYR A 327 -2.25 -23.34 -26.73
C TYR A 327 -3.67 -23.58 -26.18
N LYS A 328 -4.51 -24.23 -27.00
CA LYS A 328 -5.89 -24.59 -26.65
C LYS A 328 -6.03 -26.09 -26.66
N GLY A 329 -6.50 -26.64 -25.55
CA GLY A 329 -6.76 -28.06 -25.37
C GLY A 329 -8.11 -28.29 -24.72
N ARG A 330 -8.57 -29.54 -24.73
CA ARG A 330 -9.80 -29.93 -24.01
C ARG A 330 -9.50 -29.93 -22.51
N VAL A 331 -10.13 -29.03 -21.77
CA VAL A 331 -10.06 -29.02 -20.30
C VAL A 331 -11.19 -29.90 -19.77
N THR A 332 -10.86 -31.13 -19.36
CA THR A 332 -11.83 -32.16 -18.96
C THR A 332 -12.78 -31.68 -17.87
N MET A 333 -12.25 -31.02 -16.82
CA MET A 333 -13.06 -30.47 -15.71
C MET A 333 -14.14 -29.48 -16.17
N LEU A 334 -13.92 -28.77 -17.28
CA LEU A 334 -14.86 -27.78 -17.81
C LEU A 334 -15.61 -28.27 -19.06
N GLY A 335 -15.31 -29.48 -19.54
CA GLY A 335 -15.96 -30.08 -20.72
C GLY A 335 -15.78 -29.31 -22.03
N ARG A 336 -14.79 -28.41 -22.15
CA ARG A 336 -14.64 -27.54 -23.33
C ARG A 336 -13.19 -27.33 -23.76
N VAL A 337 -13.00 -27.01 -25.03
CA VAL A 337 -11.70 -26.59 -25.58
C VAL A 337 -11.46 -25.12 -25.23
N MET A 338 -10.36 -24.83 -24.54
CA MET A 338 -10.00 -23.46 -24.18
C MET A 338 -8.49 -23.32 -23.98
N ASN A 339 -8.04 -22.08 -23.84
CA ASN A 339 -6.67 -21.75 -23.47
C ASN A 339 -6.25 -22.53 -22.22
N CYS A 340 -5.13 -23.25 -22.30
CA CYS A 340 -4.65 -24.10 -21.20
C CYS A 340 -3.13 -24.25 -21.18
N LEU A 341 -2.63 -24.80 -20.07
CA LEU A 341 -1.27 -25.27 -19.88
C LEU A 341 -1.32 -26.76 -19.54
N GLU A 342 -0.31 -27.52 -19.95
CA GLU A 342 -0.17 -28.90 -19.50
C GLU A 342 0.77 -28.97 -18.32
N ASN A 343 0.39 -29.76 -17.34
CA ASN A 343 1.21 -30.07 -16.18
C ASN A 343 1.53 -31.54 -16.21
N VAL A 344 2.79 -31.86 -15.99
CA VAL A 344 3.27 -33.24 -15.91
C VAL A 344 3.76 -33.48 -14.50
N PHE A 345 3.27 -34.55 -13.89
CA PHE A 345 3.76 -35.06 -12.61
C PHE A 345 4.31 -36.47 -12.80
N ILE A 346 5.45 -36.75 -12.18
CA ILE A 346 6.00 -38.12 -12.10
C ILE A 346 5.88 -38.57 -10.65
N HIS A 347 5.29 -39.75 -10.46
CA HIS A 347 5.07 -40.34 -9.15
C HIS A 347 5.88 -41.63 -8.96
N ASP A 348 6.28 -41.88 -7.70
CA ASP A 348 6.87 -43.16 -7.31
C ASP A 348 5.82 -44.28 -7.18
N GLY A 349 6.28 -45.50 -6.86
CA GLY A 349 5.40 -46.68 -6.65
C GLY A 349 4.35 -46.55 -5.54
N LYS A 350 4.44 -45.53 -4.68
CA LYS A 350 3.47 -45.24 -3.61
C LYS A 350 2.57 -44.04 -3.94
N GLY A 351 2.75 -43.44 -5.13
CA GLY A 351 1.98 -42.28 -5.56
C GLY A 351 2.51 -40.94 -5.02
N HIS A 352 3.73 -40.90 -4.50
CA HIS A 352 4.34 -39.63 -4.06
C HIS A 352 4.83 -38.82 -5.28
N PRO A 353 4.54 -37.52 -5.36
CA PRO A 353 5.03 -36.68 -6.45
C PRO A 353 6.53 -36.42 -6.28
N LEU A 354 7.31 -36.80 -7.29
CA LEU A 354 8.76 -36.59 -7.34
C LEU A 354 9.12 -35.41 -8.24
N TYR A 355 8.38 -35.27 -9.34
CA TYR A 355 8.66 -34.29 -10.39
C TYR A 355 7.40 -33.51 -10.73
N PHE A 356 7.58 -32.22 -11.06
CA PHE A 356 6.52 -31.39 -11.59
C PHE A 356 7.10 -30.42 -12.63
N GLN A 357 6.47 -30.37 -13.80
CA GLN A 357 6.76 -29.37 -14.81
C GLN A 357 5.49 -28.87 -15.49
N THR A 358 5.48 -27.59 -15.84
CA THR A 358 4.41 -26.97 -16.62
C THR A 358 4.92 -26.64 -18.02
N PHE A 359 4.14 -27.02 -19.03
CA PHE A 359 4.41 -26.80 -20.44
C PHE A 359 3.42 -25.82 -21.05
N GLN A 360 3.92 -25.02 -22.00
CA GLN A 360 3.11 -24.05 -22.74
C GLN A 360 2.61 -24.68 -24.05
N GLY A 361 1.89 -25.80 -23.95
CA GLY A 361 1.53 -26.64 -25.09
C GLY A 361 1.38 -28.08 -24.67
N HIS A 362 1.45 -28.99 -25.66
CA HIS A 362 1.61 -30.41 -25.36
C HIS A 362 2.98 -30.66 -24.71
N ALA A 363 3.00 -31.43 -23.64
CA ALA A 363 4.23 -32.06 -23.19
C ALA A 363 4.59 -33.16 -24.18
N ASP A 364 5.80 -33.11 -24.74
CA ASP A 364 6.33 -34.14 -25.64
C ASP A 364 6.69 -35.40 -24.81
N LEU A 365 5.67 -36.08 -24.29
CA LEU A 365 5.76 -37.34 -23.56
C LEU A 365 5.15 -38.51 -24.35
N GLY A 366 4.99 -38.32 -25.67
CA GLY A 366 4.44 -39.28 -26.62
C GLY A 366 5.49 -39.82 -27.57
#